data_AF-A0A7G1KUN3-F1
#
_entry.id   AF-A0A7G1KUN3-F1
#
_cell.length_a   1.000
_cell.length_b   1.000
_cell.length_c   1.000
_cell.angle_alpha   90.00
_cell.angle_beta   90.00
_cell.angle_gamma   90.00
#
_symmetry.space_group_name_H-M   'P 1'
#
loop_
_entity.id
_entity.type
_entity.pdbx_description
1 polymer ?
#
loop_
_entity_poly.entity_id
_entity_poly.type
_entity_poly.pdbx_seq_one_letter_code
_entity_poly.pdbx_strand_id
1 'polypeptide(L)' 'MAEGAYTVVDTTTEDLERIRELVGKYSDLPLGTVDASVVAVAERFPVTAVATLDRKHFSIVRSKAGQLLLVP' A
#
# COMPACT_ATOMS: atom_id res chain seq x y z
N MET A 1 9.18 -9.81 -21.49
CA MET A 1 9.06 -8.40 -21.94
C MET A 1 7.85 -7.83 -21.21
N ALA A 2 8.04 -6.87 -20.31
CA ALA A 2 6.98 -6.31 -19.45
C ALA A 2 6.44 -4.95 -19.96
N GLU A 3 6.88 -4.52 -21.15
CA GLU A 3 6.50 -3.23 -21.74
C GLU A 3 5.00 -3.14 -21.97
N GLY A 4 4.37 -2.12 -21.39
CA GLY A 4 2.93 -1.85 -21.48
C GLY A 4 2.04 -2.68 -20.54
N ALA A 5 2.59 -3.65 -19.80
CA ALA A 5 1.81 -4.49 -18.89
C ALA A 5 1.56 -3.82 -17.52
N TYR A 6 2.38 -2.83 -17.15
CA TYR A 6 2.33 -2.15 -15.86
C TYR A 6 2.38 -0.63 -16.04
N THR A 7 1.66 0.08 -15.18
CA THR A 7 1.78 1.53 -15.03
C THR A 7 2.65 1.82 -13.82
N VAL A 8 3.77 2.51 -14.04
CA VAL A 8 4.60 3.04 -12.95
C VAL A 8 3.94 4.30 -12.43
N VAL A 9 3.79 4.37 -11.12
CA VAL A 9 3.10 5.45 -10.43
C VAL A 9 4.09 6.18 -9.54
N ASP A 10 4.23 7.48 -9.75
CA ASP A 10 5.02 8.34 -8.88
C ASP A 10 4.30 8.63 -7.56
N THR A 11 5.08 8.75 -6.50
CA THR A 11 4.59 9.15 -5.17
C THR A 11 4.38 10.65 -5.14
N THR A 12 3.20 11.11 -4.72
CA THR A 12 2.91 12.55 -4.54
C THR A 12 3.10 12.96 -3.09
N THR A 13 3.05 14.27 -2.82
CA THR A 13 3.11 14.81 -1.47
C THR A 13 2.00 14.25 -0.57
N GLU A 14 0.79 14.09 -1.09
CA GLU A 14 -0.34 13.51 -0.37
C GLU A 14 -0.09 12.02 -0.02
N ASP A 15 0.56 11.28 -0.91
CA ASP A 15 0.97 9.90 -0.61
C ASP A 15 2.01 9.90 0.52
N LEU A 16 2.97 10.82 0.53
CA LEU A 16 4.00 10.92 1.58
C LEU A 16 3.38 11.23 2.95
N GLU A 17 2.40 12.14 3.00
CA GLU A 17 1.66 12.43 4.23
C GLU A 17 0.90 11.18 4.70
N ARG A 18 0.27 10.47 3.78
CA ARG A 18 -0.48 9.25 4.09
C ARG A 18 0.43 8.11 4.54
N ILE A 19 1.61 7.96 3.94
CA ILE A 19 2.65 7.00 4.34
C ILE A 19 3.04 7.27 5.79
N ARG A 20 3.32 8.53 6.15
CA ARG A 20 3.66 8.92 7.52
C ARG A 20 2.57 8.54 8.51
N GLU A 21 1.30 8.78 8.17
CA GLU A 21 0.16 8.39 9.00
C GLU A 21 0.09 6.88 9.21
N LEU A 22 0.27 6.08 8.14
CA LEU A 22 0.21 4.62 8.20
C LEU A 22 1.37 4.06 9.03
N VAL A 23 2.59 4.52 8.79
CA VAL A 23 3.77 4.11 9.58
C VAL A 23 3.57 4.44 11.06
N GLY A 24 3.04 5.64 11.37
CA GLY A 24 2.72 6.02 12.75
C GLY A 24 1.60 5.17 13.37
N LYS A 25 0.54 4.88 12.62
CA LYS A 25 -0.60 4.07 13.08
C LYS A 25 -0.23 2.62 13.37
N TYR A 26 0.71 2.06 12.60
CA TYR A 26 1.15 0.67 12.72
C TYR A 26 2.55 0.56 13.34
N SER A 27 2.96 1.51 14.19
CA SER A 27 4.30 1.53 14.78
C SER A 27 4.65 0.27 15.59
N ASP A 28 3.64 -0.34 16.23
CA ASP A 28 3.80 -1.56 17.04
C ASP A 28 3.95 -2.84 16.19
N LEU A 29 3.65 -2.74 14.89
CA LEU A 29 3.70 -3.81 13.90
C LEU A 29 4.39 -3.25 12.67
N PRO A 30 5.75 -3.19 12.65
CA PRO A 30 6.53 -2.24 11.86
C PRO A 30 6.21 -2.32 10.36
N LEU A 31 5.16 -1.59 9.97
CA LEU A 31 4.76 -1.43 8.59
C LEU A 31 5.81 -0.52 7.98
N GLY A 32 6.66 -1.09 7.12
CA GLY A 32 7.73 -0.33 6.49
C GLY A 32 7.18 0.80 5.63
N THR A 33 7.98 1.85 5.43
CA THR A 33 7.65 2.98 4.55
C THR A 33 7.26 2.52 3.14
N VAL A 34 7.89 1.45 2.65
CA VAL A 34 7.59 0.86 1.34
C VAL A 34 6.23 0.18 1.31
N ASP A 35 5.87 -0.61 2.33
CA ASP A 35 4.55 -1.25 2.39
C ASP A 35 3.44 -0.20 2.56
N ALA A 36 3.70 0.82 3.38
CA ALA A 36 2.81 1.95 3.55
C ALA A 36 2.61 2.74 2.24
N SER A 37 3.62 2.82 1.36
CA SER A 37 3.48 3.53 0.07
C SER A 37 2.57 2.78 -0.88
N VAL A 38 2.63 1.44 -0.91
CA VAL A 38 1.70 0.62 -1.68
C VAL A 38 0.26 0.85 -1.23
N VAL A 39 0.02 0.90 0.08
CA VAL A 39 -1.32 1.15 0.64
C VAL A 39 -1.80 2.57 0.31
N ALA A 40 -0.93 3.58 0.44
CA ALA A 40 -1.28 4.97 0.11
C ALA A 40 -1.66 5.14 -1.37
N VAL A 41 -0.87 4.56 -2.27
CA VAL A 41 -1.19 4.54 -3.71
C VAL A 41 -2.48 3.77 -3.98
N ALA A 42 -2.68 2.63 -3.31
CA ALA A 42 -3.89 1.83 -3.48
C ALA A 42 -5.15 2.62 -3.07
N GLU A 43 -5.07 3.40 -1.99
CA GLU A 43 -6.15 4.30 -1.57
C GLU A 43 -6.40 5.44 -2.58
N ARG A 44 -5.36 5.99 -3.19
CA ARG A 44 -5.48 7.06 -4.20
C ARG A 44 -6.15 6.58 -5.49
N PHE A 45 -5.89 5.34 -5.90
CA PHE A 45 -6.46 4.72 -7.12
C PHE A 45 -7.68 3.81 -6.85
N PRO A 46 -8.40 4.05 -5.76
CA PRO A 46 -9.32 3.11 -5.08
C PRO A 46 -9.18 1.61 -5.41
N VAL A 47 -7.96 1.07 -5.48
CA VAL A 47 -7.72 -0.35 -5.72
C VAL A 47 -7.70 -1.10 -4.39
N THR A 48 -8.38 -2.25 -4.34
CA THR A 48 -8.47 -3.09 -3.15
C THR A 48 -7.61 -4.34 -3.22
N ALA A 49 -7.05 -4.65 -4.39
CA ALA A 49 -6.18 -5.82 -4.59
C ALA A 49 -4.69 -5.42 -4.60
N VAL A 50 -3.88 -6.12 -3.81
CA VAL A 50 -2.42 -5.95 -3.77
C VAL A 50 -1.76 -7.30 -4.03
N ALA A 51 -0.91 -7.36 -5.05
CA ALA A 51 -0.06 -8.51 -5.30
C ALA A 51 1.15 -8.45 -4.36
N THR A 52 1.23 -9.38 -3.41
CA THR A 52 2.33 -9.42 -2.44
C THR A 52 2.55 -10.82 -1.88
N LEU A 53 3.82 -11.15 -1.69
CA LEU A 53 4.24 -12.33 -0.94
C LEU A 53 4.24 -12.08 0.58
N ASP A 54 4.32 -10.81 1.00
CA ASP A 54 4.32 -10.41 2.41
C ASP A 54 2.89 -10.26 2.95
N ARG A 55 2.23 -11.40 3.14
CA ARG A 55 0.87 -11.43 3.68
C ARG A 55 0.82 -11.00 5.15
N LYS A 56 1.90 -11.17 5.90
CA LYS A 56 1.92 -10.87 7.34
C LYS A 56 1.75 -9.37 7.56
N HIS A 57 2.53 -8.54 6.88
CA HIS A 57 2.46 -7.10 7.08
C HIS A 57 1.21 -6.47 6.44
N PHE A 58 0.77 -6.95 5.28
CA PHE A 58 -0.41 -6.38 4.61
C PHE A 58 -1.76 -6.82 5.20
N SER A 59 -1.86 -8.01 5.82
CA SER A 59 -3.14 -8.52 6.32
C SER A 59 -3.74 -7.70 7.47
N ILE A 60 -2.91 -7.01 8.25
CA ILE A 60 -3.32 -6.15 9.37
C ILE A 60 -3.72 -4.73 8.94
N VAL A 61 -3.36 -4.33 7.71
CA VAL A 61 -3.61 -2.98 7.23
C VAL A 61 -5.04 -2.85 6.70
N ARG A 62 -5.73 -1.81 7.18
CA ARG A 62 -7.05 -1.40 6.69
C ARG A 62 -6.89 -0.13 5.89
N SER A 63 -7.16 -0.22 4.59
CA SER A 63 -7.17 0.94 3.70
C SER A 63 -8.48 1.73 3.88
N LYS A 64 -8.53 2.95 3.34
CA LYS A 64 -9.76 3.75 3.25
C LYS A 64 -10.90 3.02 2.50
N ALA A 65 -10.56 2.11 1.59
CA ALA A 65 -11.52 1.29 0.84
C ALA A 65 -11.91 -0.02 1.55
N GLY A 66 -11.34 -0.32 2.73
CA GLY A 66 -11.64 -1.50 3.51
C GLY A 66 -10.45 -2.46 3.66
N GLN A 67 -10.73 -3.76 3.75
CA GLN A 67 -9.70 -4.79 3.84
C GLN A 67 -9.07 -5.00 2.45
N LEU A 68 -7.74 -5.09 2.39
CA LEU A 68 -7.03 -5.41 1.15
C LEU A 68 -7.21 -6.89 0.78
N LEU A 69 -7.50 -7.16 -0.49
CA LEU A 69 -7.43 -8.47 -1.10
C LEU A 69 -5.98 -8.74 -1.50
N LEU A 70 -5.36 -9.72 -0.85
CA LEU A 70 -3.96 -10.08 -1.14
C LEU A 70 -3.90 -11.19 -2.18
N VAL A 71 -3.41 -10.86 -3.36
CA VAL A 71 -3.21 -11.81 -4.46
C VAL A 71 -1.74 -12.26 -4.53
N PRO A 72 -1.46 -13.49 -5.00
CA PRO A 72 -0.10 -13.98 -5.20
C PRO A 72 0.69 -13.13 -6.19
#